data_AF-A0AAD4PNQ9-F1
#
_entry.id   AF-A0AAD4PNQ9-F1
#
_cell.length_a   1.000
_cell.length_b   1.000
_cell.length_c   1.000
_cell.angle_alpha   90.00
_cell.angle_beta   90.00
_cell.angle_gamma   90.00
#
_symmetry.space_group_name_H-M   'P 1'
#
loop_
_entity.id
_entity.type
_entity.pdbx_description
1 polymer ?
#
loop_
_entity_poly.entity_id
_entity_poly.type
_entity_poly.pdbx_seq_one_letter_code
_entity_poly.pdbx_strand_id
1 'polypeptide(L)'
;MDENKNFRCNEPGCSKAFWFKASLNRHLKTHKEDDPEAPVVSWACSECPKFFSKVESLRRHYKTTHGNVFLYPCDFEGCNQMFQRKDNLVRHAASHKDSKNCCDICGRSFARKDALTRHKKLV
;
A
#
# COMPACT_ATOMS: atom_id res chain seq x y z
N MET A 1 11.24 22.40 13.88
CA MET A 1 11.31 21.84 15.25
C MET A 1 11.54 20.36 15.10
N ASP A 2 12.81 19.99 15.19
CA ASP A 2 13.34 18.65 14.93
C ASP A 2 13.03 17.72 16.10
N GLU A 3 11.90 17.02 16.00
CA GLU A 3 11.58 15.97 16.95
C GLU A 3 12.53 14.77 16.76
N ASN A 4 12.97 14.25 17.88
CA ASN A 4 14.22 13.52 18.03
C ASN A 4 14.12 12.07 17.54
N LYS A 5 14.67 11.76 16.35
CA LYS A 5 14.91 10.36 15.91
C LYS A 5 15.99 9.73 16.79
N ASN A 6 15.58 9.15 17.91
CA ASN A 6 16.46 8.62 18.95
C ASN A 6 17.19 7.32 18.56
N PHE A 7 16.67 6.53 17.62
CA PHE A 7 17.23 5.23 17.29
C PHE A 7 18.05 5.31 16.01
N ARG A 8 19.35 5.59 16.14
CA ARG A 8 20.29 5.69 15.01
C ARG A 8 20.86 4.32 14.65
N CYS A 9 21.10 4.13 13.35
CA CYS A 9 21.91 3.01 12.89
C CYS A 9 23.39 3.33 13.15
N ASN A 10 24.12 2.36 13.68
CA ASN A 10 25.55 2.49 13.97
C ASN A 10 26.42 1.76 12.94
N GLU A 11 25.83 1.23 11.86
CA GLU A 11 26.60 0.57 10.81
C GLU A 11 27.43 1.59 10.02
N PRO A 12 28.70 1.27 9.73
CA PRO A 12 29.59 2.17 9.01
C PRO A 12 29.01 2.50 7.62
N GLY A 13 28.98 3.79 7.28
CA GLY A 13 28.37 4.27 6.03
C GLY A 13 26.85 4.41 6.06
N CYS A 14 26.17 4.03 7.15
CA CYS A 14 24.72 4.20 7.27
C CYS A 14 24.32 5.38 8.15
N SER A 15 23.74 6.42 7.56
CA SER A 15 23.27 7.62 8.28
C SER A 15 21.78 7.59 8.65
N LYS A 16 21.14 6.40 8.66
CA LYS A 16 19.69 6.27 8.90
C LYS A 16 19.35 6.35 10.40
N ALA A 17 18.29 7.08 10.72
CA ALA A 17 17.75 7.20 12.08
C ALA A 17 16.23 7.00 12.09
N PHE A 18 15.72 6.44 13.19
CA PHE A 18 14.35 5.97 13.34
C PHE A 18 13.72 6.43 14.66
N TRP A 19 12.39 6.53 14.64
CA TRP A 19 11.56 6.90 15.78
C TRP A 19 11.33 5.76 16.76
N PHE A 20 11.29 4.53 16.25
CA PHE A 20 10.99 3.34 17.04
C PHE A 20 12.13 2.33 16.95
N LYS A 21 12.45 1.68 18.08
CA LYS A 21 13.41 0.57 18.14
C LYS A 21 13.04 -0.57 17.18
N ALA A 22 11.75 -0.84 17.01
CA ALA A 22 11.27 -1.84 16.04
C ALA A 22 11.61 -1.47 14.58
N SER A 23 11.62 -0.18 14.24
CA SER A 23 12.02 0.31 12.92
C SER A 23 13.51 0.20 12.70
N LEU A 24 14.32 0.53 13.71
CA LEU A 24 15.78 0.32 13.70
C LEU A 24 16.12 -1.18 13.57
N ASN A 25 15.52 -2.04 14.40
CA ASN A 25 15.75 -3.50 14.35
C ASN A 25 15.40 -4.10 12.99
N ARG A 26 14.32 -3.61 12.34
CA ARG A 26 13.99 -4.01 10.98
C ARG A 26 15.04 -3.53 9.97
N HIS A 27 15.52 -2.31 10.13
CA HIS A 27 16.56 -1.77 9.26
C HIS A 27 17.90 -2.49 9.42
N LEU A 28 18.31 -2.87 10.64
CA LEU A 28 19.55 -3.62 10.84
C LEU A 28 19.58 -4.97 10.10
N LYS A 29 18.41 -5.55 9.79
CA LYS A 29 18.34 -6.74 8.94
C LYS A 29 18.78 -6.49 7.50
N THR A 30 18.66 -5.25 7.00
CA THR A 30 19.10 -4.92 5.63
C THR A 30 20.62 -4.85 5.49
N HIS A 31 21.33 -4.64 6.59
CA HIS A 31 22.80 -4.70 6.60
C HIS A 31 23.31 -6.14 6.63
N LYS A 32 22.54 -7.05 7.25
CA LYS A 32 22.78 -8.49 7.16
C LYS A 32 22.47 -9.05 5.77
N GLU A 33 21.60 -8.40 4.99
CA GLU A 33 21.36 -8.77 3.58
C GLU A 33 22.52 -8.36 2.65
N ASP A 34 23.47 -7.54 3.14
CA ASP A 34 24.72 -7.15 2.47
C ASP A 34 25.88 -8.11 2.81
N ASP A 35 25.66 -9.02 3.78
CA ASP A 35 26.57 -10.12 4.07
C ASP A 35 26.27 -11.28 3.11
N PRO A 36 27.22 -11.67 2.24
CA PRO A 36 27.00 -12.68 1.20
C PRO A 36 26.72 -14.09 1.73
N GLU A 37 26.95 -14.36 3.03
CA GLU A 37 26.76 -15.67 3.66
C GLU A 37 25.54 -15.72 4.60
N ALA A 38 24.91 -14.59 4.91
CA ALA A 38 23.72 -14.56 5.75
C ALA A 38 22.51 -15.14 5.00
N PRO A 39 21.74 -16.06 5.61
CA PRO A 39 20.52 -16.56 5.00
C PRO A 39 19.53 -15.41 4.85
N VAL A 40 19.31 -14.96 3.61
CA VAL A 40 18.22 -14.05 3.26
C VAL A 40 16.92 -14.79 3.59
N VAL A 41 16.35 -14.51 4.76
CA VAL A 41 15.06 -15.07 5.18
C VAL A 41 13.97 -14.41 4.36
N SER A 42 13.85 -14.91 3.13
CA SER A 42 12.83 -14.54 2.18
C SER A 42 11.71 -15.58 2.23
N TRP A 43 10.48 -15.08 2.14
CA TRP A 43 9.27 -15.89 2.11
C TRP A 43 8.78 -15.91 0.67
N ALA A 44 8.86 -17.07 0.02
CA ALA A 44 8.43 -17.26 -1.37
C ALA A 44 6.91 -17.41 -1.47
N CYS A 45 6.32 -16.89 -2.55
CA CYS A 45 4.95 -17.21 -2.92
C CYS A 45 4.89 -18.58 -3.62
N SER A 46 3.87 -19.38 -3.34
CA SER A 46 3.66 -20.68 -3.99
C SER A 46 3.16 -20.55 -5.44
N GLU A 47 2.49 -19.45 -5.78
CA GLU A 47 1.80 -19.27 -7.07
C GLU A 47 2.57 -18.38 -8.05
N CYS A 48 3.63 -17.71 -7.61
CA CYS A 48 4.41 -16.79 -8.45
C CYS A 48 5.85 -16.62 -7.95
N PRO A 49 6.79 -16.12 -8.78
CA PRO A 49 8.20 -16.03 -8.43
C PRO A 49 8.54 -14.86 -7.49
N LYS A 50 7.57 -14.33 -6.72
CA LYS A 50 7.80 -13.21 -5.80
C LYS A 50 8.27 -13.69 -4.43
N PHE A 51 9.21 -12.92 -3.87
CA PHE A 51 9.77 -13.11 -2.55
C PHE A 51 9.49 -11.90 -1.66
N PHE A 52 9.35 -12.14 -0.36
CA PHE A 52 9.04 -11.11 0.62
C PHE A 52 9.97 -11.20 1.83
N SER A 53 10.42 -10.08 2.35
CA SER A 53 11.25 -10.02 3.57
C SER A 53 10.47 -10.30 4.87
N LYS A 54 9.15 -10.51 4.79
CA LYS A 54 8.27 -10.80 5.94
C LYS A 54 7.11 -11.72 5.56
N VAL A 55 6.76 -12.62 6.47
CA VAL A 55 5.60 -13.52 6.37
C VAL A 55 4.30 -12.72 6.17
N GLU A 56 4.07 -11.62 6.90
CA GLU A 56 2.81 -10.87 6.75
C GLU A 56 2.69 -10.23 5.37
N SER A 57 3.82 -9.86 4.76
CA SER A 57 3.85 -9.30 3.41
C SER A 57 3.52 -10.37 2.37
N LEU A 58 4.06 -11.58 2.51
CA LEU A 58 3.68 -12.74 1.70
C LEU A 58 2.19 -13.07 1.85
N ARG A 59 1.68 -13.21 3.09
CA ARG A 59 0.26 -13.52 3.34
C ARG A 59 -0.68 -12.50 2.71
N ARG A 60 -0.34 -11.20 2.84
CA ARG A 60 -1.11 -10.12 2.21
C ARG A 60 -1.03 -10.20 0.69
N HIS A 61 0.15 -10.43 0.12
CA HIS A 61 0.31 -10.60 -1.32
C HIS A 61 -0.55 -11.76 -1.82
N TYR A 62 -0.47 -12.93 -1.20
CA TYR A 62 -1.27 -14.09 -1.60
C TYR A 62 -2.77 -13.77 -1.60
N LYS A 63 -3.28 -13.19 -0.50
CA LYS A 63 -4.70 -12.84 -0.38
C LYS A 63 -5.18 -11.84 -1.45
N THR A 64 -4.34 -10.88 -1.81
CA THR A 64 -4.70 -9.81 -2.76
C THR A 64 -4.45 -10.21 -4.21
N THR A 65 -3.39 -10.93 -4.51
CA THR A 65 -3.01 -11.26 -5.90
C THR A 65 -3.58 -12.59 -6.36
N HIS A 66 -3.68 -13.58 -5.48
CA HIS A 66 -4.09 -14.95 -5.83
C HIS A 66 -5.43 -15.36 -5.19
N GLY A 67 -5.79 -14.75 -4.05
CA GLY A 67 -7.00 -15.10 -3.32
C GLY A 67 -8.31 -14.57 -3.93
N ASN A 68 -8.27 -13.60 -4.85
CA ASN A 68 -9.45 -12.94 -5.43
C ASN A 68 -10.51 -12.51 -4.39
N VAL A 69 -10.10 -12.18 -3.16
CA VAL A 69 -11.03 -11.86 -2.07
C VAL A 69 -11.21 -10.34 -1.94
N PHE A 70 -12.39 -9.85 -2.30
CA PHE A 70 -12.79 -8.46 -2.10
C PHE A 70 -13.64 -8.36 -0.83
N LEU A 71 -13.05 -7.83 0.24
CA LEU A 71 -13.66 -7.82 1.57
C LEU A 71 -14.21 -6.47 2.01
N TYR A 72 -13.84 -5.41 1.29
CA TYR A 72 -14.09 -4.04 1.71
C TYR A 72 -14.95 -3.34 0.66
N PRO A 73 -16.28 -3.48 0.72
CA PRO A 73 -17.18 -2.73 -0.15
C PRO A 73 -17.12 -1.24 0.16
N CYS A 74 -17.45 -0.41 -0.83
CA CYS A 74 -17.70 1.00 -0.60
C CYS A 74 -19.11 1.19 -0.04
N ASP A 75 -19.23 1.90 1.08
CA ASP A 75 -20.52 2.20 1.70
C ASP A 75 -21.19 3.46 1.10
N PHE A 76 -20.67 3.99 -0.02
CA PHE A 76 -21.25 5.17 -0.67
C PHE A 76 -22.42 4.76 -1.56
N GLU A 77 -23.58 5.38 -1.36
CA GLU A 77 -24.79 5.12 -2.15
C GLU A 77 -24.53 5.28 -3.66
N GLY A 78 -24.83 4.22 -4.42
CA GLY A 78 -24.56 4.15 -5.86
C GLY A 78 -23.14 3.74 -6.25
N CYS A 79 -22.23 3.49 -5.30
CA CYS A 79 -20.90 2.96 -5.56
C CYS A 79 -20.83 1.46 -5.30
N ASN A 80 -20.66 0.67 -6.34
CA ASN A 80 -20.54 -0.80 -6.23
C ASN A 80 -19.06 -1.29 -6.19
N GLN A 81 -18.11 -0.39 -5.93
CA GLN A 81 -16.70 -0.74 -5.89
C GLN A 81 -16.36 -1.53 -4.63
N MET A 82 -15.60 -2.60 -4.80
CA MET A 82 -15.08 -3.41 -3.70
C MET A 82 -13.55 -3.46 -3.74
N PHE A 83 -12.94 -3.52 -2.57
CA PHE A 83 -11.49 -3.52 -2.42
C PHE A 83 -11.02 -4.74 -1.64
N GLN A 84 -9.84 -5.23 -2.00
CA GLN A 84 -9.18 -6.32 -1.27
C GLN A 84 -8.44 -5.82 -0.01
N ARG A 85 -8.29 -4.50 0.13
CA ARG A 85 -7.59 -3.84 1.24
C ARG A 85 -8.34 -2.62 1.76
N LYS A 86 -8.39 -2.48 3.09
CA LYS A 86 -9.03 -1.36 3.78
C LYS A 86 -8.40 -0.01 3.43
N ASP A 87 -7.08 0.08 3.31
CA ASP A 87 -6.41 1.34 2.97
C ASP A 87 -6.73 1.82 1.54
N ASN A 88 -6.94 0.88 0.61
CA ASN A 88 -7.42 1.23 -0.74
C ASN A 88 -8.86 1.75 -0.70
N LEU A 89 -9.75 1.11 0.09
CA LEU A 89 -11.11 1.59 0.31
C LEU A 89 -11.10 3.01 0.91
N VAL A 90 -10.31 3.27 1.96
CA VAL A 90 -10.25 4.59 2.59
C VAL A 90 -9.80 5.67 1.60
N ARG A 91 -8.77 5.38 0.79
CA ARG A 91 -8.33 6.30 -0.27
C ARG A 91 -9.41 6.52 -1.33
N HIS A 92 -10.13 5.47 -1.72
CA HIS A 92 -11.24 5.57 -2.66
C HIS A 92 -12.41 6.38 -2.06
N ALA A 93 -12.79 6.13 -0.82
CA ALA A 93 -13.86 6.84 -0.14
C ALA A 93 -13.59 8.34 -0.02
N ALA A 94 -12.33 8.75 0.10
CA ALA A 94 -11.94 10.16 0.03
C ALA A 94 -12.33 10.83 -1.30
N SER A 95 -12.28 10.09 -2.42
CA SER A 95 -12.72 10.62 -3.73
C SER A 95 -14.22 10.91 -3.80
N HIS A 96 -15.04 10.25 -2.97
CA HIS A 96 -16.46 10.59 -2.81
C HIS A 96 -16.68 11.85 -1.98
N LYS A 97 -15.69 12.29 -1.19
CA LYS A 97 -15.76 13.55 -0.44
C LYS A 97 -15.30 14.74 -1.29
N ASP A 98 -14.38 14.51 -2.22
CA ASP A 98 -13.95 15.45 -3.29
C ASP A 98 -14.88 15.43 -4.52
N SER A 99 -16.09 14.89 -4.36
CA SER A 99 -17.08 14.39 -5.33
C SER A 99 -17.64 15.36 -6.38
N LYS A 100 -17.27 16.65 -6.43
CA LYS A 100 -17.93 17.57 -7.39
C LYS A 100 -17.83 17.10 -8.85
N ASN A 101 -16.83 16.26 -9.18
CA ASN A 101 -16.53 15.84 -10.55
C ASN A 101 -16.28 14.32 -10.69
N CYS A 102 -17.05 13.45 -10.00
CA CYS A 102 -16.96 12.00 -10.17
C CYS A 102 -18.09 11.43 -11.06
N CYS A 103 -17.79 10.39 -11.85
CA CYS A 103 -18.79 9.66 -12.64
C CYS A 103 -19.50 8.62 -11.78
N ASP A 104 -20.83 8.67 -11.74
CA ASP A 104 -21.72 7.72 -11.07
C ASP A 104 -21.81 6.36 -11.77
N ILE A 105 -21.54 6.30 -13.08
CA ILE A 105 -21.62 5.04 -13.85
C ILE A 105 -20.33 4.21 -13.71
N CYS A 106 -19.15 4.85 -13.78
CA CYS A 106 -17.87 4.13 -13.79
C CYS A 106 -16.93 4.47 -12.60
N GLY A 107 -17.30 5.40 -11.73
CA GLY A 107 -16.50 5.77 -10.54
C GLY A 107 -15.23 6.57 -10.84
N ARG A 108 -15.01 7.00 -12.08
CA ARG A 108 -13.82 7.76 -12.47
C ARG A 108 -13.92 9.22 -12.02
N SER A 109 -12.87 9.72 -11.38
CA SER A 109 -12.79 11.12 -10.92
C SER A 109 -12.15 12.02 -11.98
N PHE A 110 -12.66 13.24 -12.12
CA PHE A 110 -12.19 14.23 -13.08
C PHE A 110 -11.74 15.52 -12.38
N ALA A 111 -10.71 16.18 -12.92
CA ALA A 111 -10.20 17.43 -12.36
C ALA A 111 -11.21 18.59 -12.47
N ARG A 112 -12.16 18.53 -13.42
CA ARG A 112 -13.14 19.59 -13.70
C ARG A 112 -14.52 19.02 -14.04
N LYS A 113 -15.58 19.80 -13.81
CA LYS A 113 -16.99 19.40 -14.01
C LYS A 113 -17.33 19.14 -15.48
N ASP A 114 -16.79 19.94 -16.38
CA ASP A 114 -17.00 19.80 -17.83
C ASP A 114 -16.38 18.51 -18.39
N ALA A 115 -15.23 18.10 -17.85
CA ALA A 115 -14.59 16.84 -18.21
C ALA A 115 -15.46 15.64 -17.81
N LEU A 116 -16.09 15.70 -16.62
CA LEU A 116 -17.10 14.73 -16.19
C LEU A 116 -18.33 14.75 -17.12
N THR A 117 -18.89 15.91 -17.43
CA THR A 117 -20.09 16.01 -18.28
C THR A 117 -19.86 15.42 -19.67
N ARG A 118 -18.70 15.68 -20.29
CA ARG A 118 -18.36 15.06 -21.57
C ARG A 118 -18.18 13.55 -21.45
N HIS A 119 -17.55 13.09 -20.38
CA HIS A 119 -17.40 11.66 -20.12
C HIS A 119 -18.76 10.96 -19.95
N LYS A 120 -19.70 11.53 -19.21
CA LYS A 120 -21.07 11.00 -19.03
C LYS A 120 -21.91 10.95 -20.31
N LYS A 121 -21.50 11.61 -21.39
CA LYS A 121 -22.18 11.49 -22.70
C LYS A 121 -21.68 10.32 -23.54
N LEU A 122 -20.52 9.76 -23.17
CA LEU A 122 -19.84 8.69 -23.90
C LEU A 122 -19.88 7.35 -23.15
N VAL A 123 -20.32 7.38 -21.90
CA VAL A 123 -20.52 6.24 -20.99
C VAL A 123 -22.01 6.15 -20.72
#